data_AF-A0A7D8YXP1-F1
#
_entry.id   AF-A0A7D8YXP1-F1
#
_cell.length_a   1.000
_cell.length_b   1.000
_cell.length_c   1.000
_cell.angle_alpha   90.00
_cell.angle_beta   90.00
_cell.angle_gamma   90.00
#
_symmetry.space_group_name_H-M   'P 1'
#
loop_
_entity.id
_entity.type
_entity.pdbx_description
1 polymer ?
#
loop_
_entity_poly.entity_id
_entity_poly.type
_entity_poly.pdbx_seq_one_letter_code
_entity_poly.pdbx_strand_id
1 'polypeptide(L)'
;MANGTSPKLIGALLGSQTGREVSVVNSFELIYTIDSDGGTPKIDEEFLATRKDQFNQVFPTQSIVGWYTVGVAPTAQDAHIHNQLANLIEPSPAALVIFNPAIPQGTKQLPFTVFESLGDGGESEREGKFVQVDYGIETGEAERIAVDGVAKETGGDTDPTGQIATLTSQRNAIAMLQERVAVIVEYISGVLNGTAKVDHNILRQISSLVATLPVMDADQFKEELKTEYNDAQLTTYLTTLLGQLEALVDVSIDAHACANESQYSDKHFALHPGGPSGEGDFGGTRSKGFMAAPGGFGGSRRRGGGRHR
;
A
#
# COMPACT_ATOMS: atom_id res chain seq x y z
N MET A 1 2.17 -7.14 46.05
CA MET A 1 2.33 -6.58 44.69
C MET A 1 1.26 -7.24 43.84
N ALA A 2 0.30 -6.45 43.34
CA ALA A 2 -0.84 -6.97 42.61
C ALA A 2 -0.37 -7.64 41.31
N ASN A 3 -0.67 -8.92 41.17
CA ASN A 3 -0.45 -9.70 39.95
C ASN A 3 -1.53 -9.26 38.94
N GLY A 4 -1.35 -8.09 38.33
CA GLY A 4 -2.31 -7.49 37.42
C GLY A 4 -2.14 -8.08 36.03
N THR A 5 -3.03 -9.01 35.66
CA THR A 5 -3.28 -9.35 34.25
C THR A 5 -3.57 -8.03 33.52
N SER A 6 -2.71 -7.66 32.57
CA SER A 6 -2.90 -6.43 31.80
C SER A 6 -4.26 -6.47 31.12
N PRO A 7 -5.08 -5.40 31.20
CA PRO A 7 -6.40 -5.38 30.59
C PRO A 7 -6.26 -5.62 29.08
N LYS A 8 -7.02 -6.60 28.58
CA LYS A 8 -7.05 -6.93 27.15
C LYS A 8 -7.79 -5.83 26.38
N LEU A 9 -7.21 -5.31 25.30
CA LEU A 9 -7.93 -4.37 24.44
C LEU A 9 -8.92 -5.16 23.58
N ILE A 10 -10.17 -4.72 23.56
CA ILE A 10 -11.23 -5.31 22.74
C ILE A 10 -11.95 -4.16 22.04
N GLY A 11 -12.19 -4.28 20.74
CA GLY A 11 -13.01 -3.32 20.01
C GLY A 11 -13.86 -3.98 18.92
N ALA A 12 -14.93 -3.31 18.52
CA ALA A 12 -15.80 -3.75 17.44
C ALA A 12 -15.29 -3.23 16.09
N LEU A 13 -15.50 -4.02 15.04
CA LEU A 13 -15.19 -3.68 13.65
C LEU A 13 -16.49 -3.43 12.91
N LEU A 14 -16.59 -2.28 12.25
CA LEU A 14 -17.72 -1.91 11.41
C LEU A 14 -17.35 -1.95 9.94
N GLY A 15 -18.32 -2.32 9.14
CA GLY A 15 -18.17 -2.38 7.71
C GLY A 15 -19.40 -2.97 7.06
N SER A 16 -19.22 -3.64 5.94
CA SER A 16 -20.31 -4.24 5.19
C SER A 16 -19.95 -5.66 4.77
N GLN A 17 -20.95 -6.53 4.74
CA GLN A 17 -20.82 -7.89 4.26
C GLN A 17 -21.62 -8.07 2.97
N THR A 18 -20.95 -8.47 1.90
CA THR A 18 -21.57 -8.80 0.61
C THR A 18 -21.31 -10.27 0.31
N GLY A 19 -22.28 -11.13 0.62
CA GLY A 19 -22.11 -12.58 0.49
C GLY A 19 -21.03 -13.11 1.44
N ARG A 20 -19.91 -13.60 0.88
CA ARG A 20 -18.76 -14.14 1.63
C ARG A 20 -17.64 -13.13 1.86
N GLU A 21 -17.78 -11.94 1.31
CA GLU A 21 -16.78 -10.89 1.44
C GLU A 21 -17.16 -9.95 2.58
N VAL A 22 -16.23 -9.74 3.50
CA VAL A 22 -16.37 -8.83 4.64
C VAL A 22 -15.39 -7.68 4.43
N SER A 23 -15.92 -6.48 4.22
CA SER A 23 -15.14 -5.25 4.15
C SER A 23 -15.19 -4.57 5.51
N VAL A 24 -14.04 -4.27 6.09
CA VAL A 24 -13.90 -3.55 7.37
C VAL A 24 -13.43 -2.14 7.08
N VAL A 25 -14.17 -1.13 7.55
CA VAL A 25 -13.92 0.28 7.22
C VAL A 25 -13.70 1.13 8.47
N ASN A 26 -14.30 0.76 9.60
CA ASN A 26 -14.21 1.53 10.83
C ASN A 26 -14.14 0.62 12.06
N SER A 27 -13.82 1.19 13.21
CA SER A 27 -13.77 0.46 14.48
C SER A 27 -14.02 1.37 15.68
N PHE A 28 -14.41 0.79 16.82
CA PHE A 28 -14.45 1.50 18.10
C PHE A 28 -14.14 0.55 19.25
N GLU A 29 -13.61 1.07 20.35
CA GLU A 29 -13.27 0.31 21.55
C GLU A 29 -14.53 -0.13 22.32
N LEU A 30 -14.51 -1.35 22.86
CA LEU A 30 -15.57 -1.89 23.70
C LEU A 30 -15.22 -1.75 25.19
N ILE A 31 -16.26 -1.48 25.99
CA ILE A 31 -16.17 -1.52 27.44
C ILE A 31 -16.57 -2.92 27.91
N TYR A 32 -15.79 -3.46 28.84
CA TYR A 32 -16.09 -4.74 29.47
C TYR A 32 -15.71 -4.69 30.95
N THR A 33 -16.34 -5.56 31.72
CA THR A 33 -16.05 -5.77 33.14
C THR A 33 -15.38 -7.12 33.32
N ILE A 34 -14.45 -7.19 34.28
CA ILE A 34 -13.82 -8.45 34.70
C ILE A 34 -14.35 -8.70 36.11
N ASP A 35 -14.97 -9.86 36.33
CA ASP A 35 -15.38 -10.25 37.67
C ASP A 35 -14.16 -10.33 38.60
N SER A 36 -14.38 -10.04 39.89
CA SER A 36 -13.34 -9.84 40.92
C SER A 36 -12.35 -11.00 41.08
N ASP A 37 -12.65 -12.19 40.55
CA ASP A 37 -11.79 -13.38 40.58
C ASP A 37 -10.88 -13.52 39.34
N GLY A 38 -10.78 -12.48 38.49
CA GLY A 38 -10.05 -12.57 37.22
C GLY A 38 -10.78 -13.39 36.16
N GLY A 39 -12.12 -13.38 36.23
CA GLY A 39 -13.01 -14.16 35.38
C GLY A 39 -13.04 -13.75 33.91
N THR A 40 -13.90 -14.43 33.14
CA THR A 40 -14.12 -14.12 31.72
C THR A 40 -14.64 -12.68 31.54
N PRO A 41 -14.09 -11.90 30.60
CA PRO A 41 -14.54 -10.53 30.38
C PRO A 41 -15.99 -10.51 29.91
N LYS A 42 -16.82 -9.69 30.56
CA LYS A 42 -18.24 -9.48 30.22
C LYS A 42 -18.43 -8.13 29.56
N ILE A 43 -18.94 -8.14 28.34
CA ILE A 43 -19.13 -6.93 27.52
C ILE A 43 -20.29 -6.10 28.08
N ASP A 44 -20.12 -4.78 28.11
CA ASP A 44 -21.18 -3.84 28.46
C ASP A 44 -22.19 -3.72 27.30
N GLU A 45 -23.35 -4.33 27.50
CA GLU A 45 -24.43 -4.41 26.51
C GLU A 45 -25.06 -3.03 26.23
N GLU A 46 -25.17 -2.18 27.25
CA GLU A 46 -25.78 -0.85 27.13
C GLU A 46 -24.88 0.10 26.34
N PHE A 47 -23.57 0.06 26.64
CA PHE A 47 -22.58 0.81 25.88
C PHE A 47 -22.52 0.36 24.42
N LEU A 48 -22.48 -0.96 24.17
CA LEU A 48 -22.47 -1.52 22.83
C LEU A 48 -23.71 -1.09 22.03
N ALA A 49 -24.91 -1.21 22.62
CA ALA A 49 -26.15 -0.80 21.97
C ALA A 49 -26.16 0.70 21.64
N THR A 50 -25.78 1.54 22.61
CA THR A 50 -25.72 3.00 22.42
C THR A 50 -24.73 3.38 21.32
N ARG A 51 -23.53 2.77 21.30
CA ARG A 51 -22.52 3.03 20.28
C ARG A 51 -22.97 2.55 18.90
N LYS A 52 -23.56 1.36 18.83
CA LYS A 52 -24.13 0.81 17.58
C LYS A 52 -25.14 1.79 16.98
N ASP A 53 -26.06 2.33 17.79
CA ASP A 53 -27.08 3.28 17.33
C ASP A 53 -26.47 4.59 16.84
N GLN A 54 -25.48 5.13 17.56
CA GLN A 54 -24.77 6.34 17.14
C GLN A 54 -24.07 6.17 15.78
N PHE A 55 -23.39 5.04 15.58
CA PHE A 55 -22.74 4.76 14.30
C PHE A 55 -23.75 4.53 13.18
N ASN A 56 -24.85 3.85 13.45
CA ASN A 56 -25.92 3.63 12.47
C ASN A 56 -26.58 4.95 12.02
N GLN A 57 -26.64 5.98 12.88
CA GLN A 57 -27.13 7.31 12.49
C GLN A 57 -26.23 8.01 11.48
N VAL A 58 -24.91 7.79 11.54
CA VAL A 58 -23.93 8.45 10.67
C VAL A 58 -23.61 7.60 9.44
N PHE A 59 -23.58 6.28 9.59
CA PHE A 59 -23.24 5.31 8.56
C PHE A 59 -24.28 4.17 8.49
N PRO A 60 -25.47 4.42 7.91
CA PRO A 60 -26.58 3.45 7.92
C PRO A 60 -26.33 2.16 7.13
N THR A 61 -25.33 2.18 6.24
CA THR A 61 -24.94 1.01 5.42
C THR A 61 -23.91 0.13 6.12
N GLN A 62 -23.39 0.55 7.28
CA GLN A 62 -22.38 -0.19 8.03
C GLN A 62 -23.00 -0.91 9.22
N SER A 63 -22.62 -2.17 9.41
CA SER A 63 -22.96 -2.97 10.57
C SER A 63 -21.69 -3.45 11.25
N ILE A 64 -21.82 -3.97 12.47
CA ILE A 64 -20.71 -4.64 13.15
C ILE A 64 -20.50 -5.97 12.44
N VAL A 65 -19.34 -6.14 11.82
CA VAL A 65 -18.98 -7.33 11.02
C VAL A 65 -17.94 -8.20 11.72
N GLY A 66 -17.33 -7.70 12.79
CA GLY A 66 -16.26 -8.38 13.49
C GLY A 66 -15.84 -7.66 14.76
N TRP A 67 -14.75 -8.13 15.35
CA TRP A 67 -14.10 -7.48 16.49
C TRP A 67 -12.59 -7.69 16.42
N TYR A 68 -11.85 -6.87 17.18
CA TYR A 68 -10.40 -6.94 17.24
C TYR A 68 -9.87 -7.00 18.66
N THR A 69 -8.67 -7.56 18.79
CA THR A 69 -7.92 -7.58 20.05
C THR A 69 -6.42 -7.54 19.79
N VAL A 70 -5.64 -7.44 20.86
CA VAL A 70 -4.18 -7.42 20.83
C VAL A 70 -3.66 -8.73 21.40
N GLY A 71 -2.82 -9.44 20.65
CA GLY A 71 -2.29 -10.75 21.03
C GLY A 71 -1.46 -11.40 19.93
N VAL A 72 -1.04 -12.64 20.16
CA VAL A 72 -0.24 -13.42 19.20
C VAL A 72 -1.10 -14.44 18.45
N ALA A 73 -2.05 -15.07 19.14
CA ALA A 73 -2.92 -16.11 18.60
C ALA A 73 -4.27 -16.10 19.35
N PRO A 74 -5.34 -16.67 18.76
CA PRO A 74 -6.62 -16.81 19.43
C PRO A 74 -6.51 -17.65 20.71
N THR A 75 -7.17 -17.20 21.78
CA THR A 75 -7.19 -17.85 23.10
C THR A 75 -8.60 -18.34 23.45
N ALA A 76 -8.74 -19.21 24.45
CA ALA A 76 -10.06 -19.64 24.93
C ALA A 76 -10.94 -18.47 25.41
N GLN A 77 -10.33 -17.41 25.95
CA GLN A 77 -11.04 -16.17 26.30
C GLN A 77 -11.63 -15.48 25.06
N ASP A 78 -10.95 -15.56 23.90
CA ASP A 78 -11.44 -14.99 22.64
C ASP A 78 -12.66 -15.74 22.13
N ALA A 79 -12.71 -17.06 22.31
CA ALA A 79 -13.91 -17.85 21.99
C ALA A 79 -15.10 -17.44 22.88
N HIS A 80 -14.87 -17.19 24.17
CA HIS A 80 -15.91 -16.68 25.07
C HIS A 80 -16.41 -15.29 24.67
N ILE A 81 -15.51 -14.37 24.32
CA ILE A 81 -15.86 -13.01 23.86
C ILE A 81 -16.64 -13.08 22.55
N HIS A 82 -16.19 -13.90 21.60
CA HIS A 82 -16.86 -14.09 20.32
C HIS A 82 -18.30 -14.60 20.52
N ASN A 83 -18.49 -15.60 21.38
CA ASN A 83 -19.82 -16.13 21.71
C ASN A 83 -20.73 -15.08 22.38
N GLN A 84 -20.17 -14.21 23.24
CA GLN A 84 -20.95 -13.10 23.80
C GLN A 84 -21.39 -12.11 22.71
N LEU A 85 -20.48 -11.70 21.83
CA LEU A 85 -20.80 -10.78 20.74
C LEU A 85 -21.78 -11.37 19.73
N ALA A 86 -21.68 -12.66 19.43
CA ALA A 86 -22.61 -13.38 18.56
C ALA A 86 -24.04 -13.40 19.11
N ASN A 87 -24.21 -13.41 20.44
CA ASN A 87 -25.54 -13.33 21.07
C ASN A 87 -26.09 -11.90 21.14
N LEU A 88 -25.21 -10.89 21.17
CA LEU A 88 -25.60 -9.48 21.31
C LEU A 88 -25.81 -8.78 19.95
N ILE A 89 -25.24 -9.34 18.87
CA ILE A 89 -25.20 -8.70 17.57
C ILE A 89 -25.76 -9.65 16.51
N GLU A 90 -26.77 -9.17 15.79
CA GLU A 90 -27.34 -9.84 14.63
C GLU A 90 -27.09 -9.00 13.36
N PRO A 91 -26.53 -9.57 12.28
CA PRO A 91 -25.99 -10.94 12.18
C PRO A 91 -24.71 -11.12 13.03
N SER A 92 -24.40 -12.38 13.38
CA SER A 92 -23.20 -12.72 14.19
C SER A 92 -21.93 -12.16 13.54
N PRO A 93 -20.99 -11.60 14.32
CA PRO A 93 -19.73 -11.10 13.79
C PRO A 93 -18.92 -12.23 13.17
N ALA A 94 -18.47 -12.05 11.93
CA ALA A 94 -17.76 -13.07 11.17
C ALA A 94 -16.24 -13.04 11.44
N ALA A 95 -15.67 -11.85 11.60
CA ALA A 95 -14.21 -11.66 11.64
C ALA A 95 -13.66 -11.37 13.04
N LEU A 96 -12.52 -11.98 13.36
CA LEU A 96 -11.64 -11.64 14.49
C LEU A 96 -10.30 -11.16 13.95
N VAL A 97 -9.92 -9.92 14.25
CA VAL A 97 -8.60 -9.36 13.93
C VAL A 97 -7.72 -9.34 15.17
N ILE A 98 -6.55 -9.98 15.10
CA ILE A 98 -5.56 -9.99 16.19
C ILE A 98 -4.36 -9.15 15.78
N PHE A 99 -4.17 -8.02 16.45
CA PHE A 99 -2.99 -7.17 16.31
C PHE A 99 -1.85 -7.73 17.17
N ASN A 100 -0.72 -8.01 16.54
CA ASN A 100 0.44 -8.61 17.21
C ASN A 100 1.57 -7.58 17.38
N PRO A 101 1.74 -7.00 18.58
CA PRO A 101 2.78 -6.02 18.85
C PRO A 101 4.19 -6.63 18.92
N ALA A 102 4.31 -7.96 18.95
CA ALA A 102 5.59 -8.65 19.00
C ALA A 102 6.25 -8.77 17.61
N ILE A 103 5.55 -8.43 16.53
CA ILE A 103 6.13 -8.41 15.18
C ILE A 103 7.17 -7.27 15.12
N PRO A 104 8.46 -7.56 14.85
CA PRO A 104 9.50 -6.55 14.86
C PRO A 104 9.25 -5.44 13.83
N GLN A 105 9.58 -4.20 14.20
CA GLN A 105 9.55 -3.09 13.26
C GLN A 105 10.55 -3.35 12.11
N GLY A 106 10.09 -3.17 10.87
CA GLY A 106 10.88 -3.40 9.66
C GLY A 106 10.63 -4.74 8.95
N THR A 107 9.80 -5.63 9.51
CA THR A 107 9.31 -6.77 8.73
C THR A 107 8.27 -6.31 7.71
N LYS A 108 8.29 -6.88 6.49
CA LYS A 108 7.28 -6.61 5.46
C LYS A 108 5.89 -7.20 5.77
N GLN A 109 5.77 -7.92 6.88
CA GLN A 109 4.51 -8.50 7.34
C GLN A 109 3.73 -7.45 8.13
N LEU A 110 2.45 -7.32 7.82
CA LEU A 110 1.55 -6.45 8.56
C LEU A 110 1.38 -6.97 10.00
N PRO A 111 1.26 -6.09 10.99
CA PRO A 111 1.24 -6.46 12.40
C PRO A 111 -0.11 -7.02 12.86
N PHE A 112 -0.85 -7.73 12.00
CA PHE A 112 -2.13 -8.34 12.33
C PHE A 112 -2.42 -9.61 11.52
N THR A 113 -3.31 -10.43 12.07
CA THR A 113 -3.84 -11.65 11.47
C THR A 113 -5.36 -11.66 11.59
N VAL A 114 -6.03 -12.26 10.61
CA VAL A 114 -7.50 -12.31 10.55
C VAL A 114 -7.94 -13.76 10.69
N PHE A 115 -8.95 -13.97 11.51
CA PHE A 115 -9.55 -15.27 11.77
C PHE A 115 -11.06 -15.21 11.56
N GLU A 116 -11.63 -16.29 11.08
CA GLU A 116 -13.07 -16.54 11.05
C GLU A 116 -13.42 -17.59 12.10
N SER A 117 -14.56 -17.41 12.75
CA SER A 117 -15.13 -18.40 13.66
C SER A 117 -15.98 -19.38 12.86
N LEU A 118 -15.64 -20.66 12.88
CA LEU A 118 -16.50 -21.70 12.30
C LEU A 118 -17.75 -21.85 13.16
N GLY A 119 -18.89 -21.41 12.62
CA GLY A 119 -20.20 -21.65 13.20
C GLY A 119 -20.50 -23.14 13.36
N ASP A 120 -20.82 -23.55 14.57
CA ASP A 120 -21.10 -24.90 15.01
C ASP A 120 -22.40 -25.45 14.38
N GLY A 121 -22.26 -26.47 13.55
CA GLY A 121 -23.36 -27.28 13.01
C GLY A 121 -23.42 -28.70 13.58
N GLY A 122 -22.89 -28.95 14.79
CA GLY A 122 -22.94 -30.28 15.41
C GLY A 122 -22.60 -30.29 16.91
N GLU A 123 -23.54 -30.79 17.72
CA GLU A 123 -23.61 -30.85 19.20
C GLU A 123 -22.44 -31.55 19.95
N SER A 124 -21.16 -31.36 19.59
CA SER A 124 -20.05 -31.95 20.36
C SER A 124 -18.86 -31.01 20.46
N GLU A 125 -18.69 -30.50 21.69
CA GLU A 125 -17.56 -29.74 22.22
C GLU A 125 -17.32 -28.34 21.60
N ARG A 126 -17.92 -27.36 22.30
CA ARG A 126 -17.89 -25.91 22.07
C ARG A 126 -16.51 -25.29 22.33
N GLU A 127 -15.47 -25.72 21.64
CA GLU A 127 -14.24 -24.95 21.51
C GLU A 127 -14.29 -24.18 20.20
N GLY A 128 -14.57 -22.88 20.27
CA GLY A 128 -14.62 -21.98 19.12
C GLY A 128 -13.33 -22.07 18.31
N LYS A 129 -13.38 -22.80 17.19
CA LYS A 129 -12.22 -23.04 16.34
C LYS A 129 -12.09 -21.87 15.38
N PHE A 130 -11.20 -20.95 15.73
CA PHE A 130 -10.76 -19.89 14.83
C PHE A 130 -9.90 -20.47 13.72
N VAL A 131 -10.24 -20.16 12.48
CA VAL A 131 -9.44 -20.50 11.30
C VAL A 131 -8.90 -19.22 10.71
N GLN A 132 -7.59 -19.18 10.47
CA GLN A 132 -6.97 -18.02 9.83
C GLN A 132 -7.47 -17.89 8.40
N VAL A 133 -7.86 -16.68 8.02
CA VAL A 133 -8.39 -16.36 6.69
C VAL A 133 -7.47 -15.36 5.99
N ASP A 134 -7.38 -15.50 4.68
CA ASP A 134 -6.67 -14.54 3.83
C ASP A 134 -7.39 -13.19 3.82
N TYR A 135 -6.62 -12.11 3.76
CA TYR A 135 -7.15 -10.75 3.74
C TYR A 135 -6.44 -9.90 2.69
N GLY A 136 -7.18 -8.94 2.14
CA GLY A 136 -6.64 -7.86 1.32
C GLY A 136 -6.72 -6.53 2.05
N ILE A 137 -5.82 -5.60 1.72
CA ILE A 137 -6.00 -4.20 2.08
C ILE A 137 -6.51 -3.48 0.85
N GLU A 138 -7.66 -2.83 1.00
CA GLU A 138 -8.21 -1.93 0.02
C GLU A 138 -8.16 -0.51 0.57
N THR A 139 -7.69 0.43 -0.24
CA THR A 139 -7.64 1.85 0.13
C THR A 139 -8.53 2.63 -0.81
N GLY A 140 -9.43 3.45 -0.25
CA GLY A 140 -10.19 4.41 -1.05
C GLY A 140 -9.30 5.51 -1.63
N GLU A 141 -9.78 6.24 -2.64
CA GLU A 141 -9.00 7.31 -3.29
C GLU A 141 -8.50 8.36 -2.30
N ALA A 142 -9.39 8.83 -1.42
CA ALA A 142 -9.06 9.83 -0.41
C ALA A 142 -8.04 9.31 0.62
N GLU A 143 -8.18 8.05 1.04
CA GLU A 143 -7.24 7.40 1.96
C GLU A 143 -5.88 7.21 1.32
N ARG A 144 -5.84 6.72 0.07
CA ARG A 144 -4.60 6.55 -0.69
C ARG A 144 -3.83 7.85 -0.81
N ILE A 145 -4.50 8.95 -1.14
CA ILE A 145 -3.88 10.28 -1.24
C ILE A 145 -3.35 10.73 0.13
N ALA A 146 -4.11 10.53 1.21
CA ALA A 146 -3.68 10.90 2.56
C ALA A 146 -2.45 10.10 3.01
N VAL A 147 -2.45 8.78 2.76
CA VAL A 147 -1.33 7.88 3.10
C VAL A 147 -0.09 8.21 2.28
N ASP A 148 -0.24 8.45 0.97
CA ASP A 148 0.87 8.85 0.09
C ASP A 148 1.51 10.18 0.52
N GLY A 149 0.68 11.14 0.95
CA GLY A 149 1.16 12.41 1.52
C GLY A 149 2.07 12.21 2.74
N VAL A 150 1.65 11.38 3.70
CA VAL A 150 2.45 11.08 4.91
C VAL A 150 3.70 10.25 4.58
N ALA A 151 3.58 9.31 3.64
CA ALA A 151 4.71 8.46 3.24
C ALA A 151 5.84 9.27 2.58
N LYS A 152 5.48 10.22 1.71
CA LYS A 152 6.44 11.11 1.02
C LYS A 152 7.22 12.04 1.95
N GLU A 153 6.66 12.44 3.09
CA GLU A 153 7.41 13.21 4.09
C GLU A 153 8.47 12.37 4.81
N THR A 154 8.34 11.03 4.79
CA THR A 154 9.20 10.11 5.53
C THR A 154 10.20 9.36 4.62
N GLY A 155 9.98 9.34 3.31
CA GLY A 155 10.83 8.69 2.31
C GLY A 155 11.08 9.63 1.14
N GLY A 156 12.37 9.85 0.83
CA GLY A 156 12.83 10.79 -0.18
C GLY A 156 12.14 10.65 -1.55
N ASP A 157 11.99 11.81 -2.17
CA ASP A 157 11.36 12.07 -3.45
C ASP A 157 11.89 11.20 -4.62
N THR A 158 11.05 11.11 -5.65
CA THR A 158 11.33 10.82 -7.06
C THR A 158 11.41 9.37 -7.58
N ASP A 159 10.25 8.85 -8.01
CA ASP A 159 10.17 8.05 -9.24
C ASP A 159 8.98 8.55 -10.09
N PRO A 160 9.17 9.60 -10.92
CA PRO A 160 8.09 10.20 -11.70
C PRO A 160 7.49 9.25 -12.75
N THR A 161 8.17 8.14 -13.08
CA THR A 161 7.72 7.17 -14.10
C THR A 161 7.29 5.83 -13.52
N GLY A 162 7.50 5.58 -12.22
CA GLY A 162 7.18 4.30 -11.56
C GLY A 162 8.04 3.11 -12.00
N GLN A 163 9.06 3.34 -12.84
CA GLN A 163 9.93 2.27 -13.36
C GLN A 163 10.87 1.71 -12.30
N ILE A 164 11.41 2.56 -11.42
CA ILE A 164 12.25 2.13 -10.31
C ILE A 164 11.38 1.39 -9.28
N ALA A 165 10.15 1.87 -9.03
CA ALA A 165 9.20 1.21 -8.15
C ALA A 165 8.82 -0.20 -8.65
N THR A 166 8.53 -0.35 -9.95
CA THR A 166 8.23 -1.66 -10.55
C THR A 166 9.40 -2.62 -10.50
N LEU A 167 10.62 -2.18 -10.86
CA LEU A 167 11.83 -3.02 -10.76
C LEU A 167 12.14 -3.40 -9.31
N THR A 168 11.92 -2.49 -8.37
CA THR A 168 12.09 -2.76 -6.94
C THR A 168 11.07 -3.80 -6.44
N SER A 169 9.82 -3.69 -6.88
CA SER A 169 8.77 -4.68 -6.60
C SER A 169 9.12 -6.07 -7.16
N GLN A 170 9.57 -6.14 -8.42
CA GLN A 170 10.02 -7.39 -9.03
C GLN A 170 11.18 -8.04 -8.26
N ARG A 171 12.21 -7.26 -7.92
CA ARG A 171 13.34 -7.74 -7.10
C ARG A 171 12.87 -8.27 -5.75
N ASN A 172 11.97 -7.56 -5.09
CA ASN A 172 11.42 -7.97 -3.81
C ASN A 172 10.62 -9.27 -3.91
N ALA A 173 9.80 -9.43 -4.96
CA ALA A 173 9.05 -10.66 -5.20
C ALA A 173 9.98 -11.87 -5.42
N ILE A 174 11.05 -11.69 -6.20
CA ILE A 174 12.06 -12.75 -6.43
C ILE A 174 12.76 -13.13 -5.12
N ALA A 175 13.18 -12.15 -4.32
CA ALA A 175 13.83 -12.40 -3.04
C ALA A 175 12.90 -13.16 -2.07
N MET A 176 11.62 -12.77 -2.00
CA MET A 176 10.63 -13.47 -1.18
C MET A 176 10.38 -14.91 -1.65
N LEU A 177 10.33 -15.13 -2.97
CA LEU A 177 10.20 -16.48 -3.53
C LEU A 177 11.41 -17.34 -3.17
N GLN A 178 12.63 -16.80 -3.32
CA GLN A 178 13.86 -17.52 -2.96
C GLN A 178 13.88 -17.94 -1.49
N GLU A 179 13.48 -17.04 -0.58
CA GLU A 179 13.38 -17.35 0.86
C GLU A 179 12.38 -18.47 1.12
N ARG A 180 11.20 -18.44 0.48
CA ARG A 180 10.18 -19.49 0.63
C ARG A 180 10.65 -20.83 0.07
N VAL A 181 11.32 -20.85 -1.08
CA VAL A 181 11.88 -22.08 -1.67
C VAL A 181 12.96 -22.67 -0.75
N ALA A 182 13.81 -21.83 -0.15
CA ALA A 182 14.83 -22.28 0.79
C ALA A 182 14.22 -23.01 2.00
N VAL A 183 13.13 -22.48 2.59
CA VAL A 183 12.41 -23.13 3.70
C VAL A 183 11.85 -24.50 3.29
N ILE A 184 11.31 -24.62 2.07
CA ILE A 184 10.80 -25.91 1.57
C ILE A 184 11.94 -26.93 1.44
N VAL A 185 13.08 -26.53 0.88
CA VAL A 185 14.27 -27.39 0.73
C VAL A 185 14.82 -27.82 2.09
N GLU A 186 14.87 -26.90 3.06
CA GLU A 186 15.30 -27.18 4.43
C GLU A 186 14.35 -28.19 5.10
N TYR A 187 13.04 -28.03 4.96
CA TYR A 187 12.06 -28.98 5.50
C TYR A 187 12.23 -30.39 4.92
N ILE A 188 12.36 -30.52 3.59
CA ILE A 188 12.59 -31.82 2.94
C ILE A 188 13.89 -32.45 3.44
N SER A 189 14.96 -31.66 3.53
CA SER A 189 16.26 -32.13 4.04
C SER A 189 16.17 -32.60 5.49
N GLY A 190 15.42 -31.87 6.34
CA GLY A 190 15.18 -32.22 7.73
C GLY A 190 14.33 -33.50 7.89
N VAL A 191 13.36 -33.70 7.02
CA VAL A 191 12.57 -34.94 6.98
C VAL A 191 13.43 -36.13 6.57
N LEU A 192 14.29 -35.98 5.55
CA LEU A 192 15.22 -37.03 5.11
C LEU A 192 16.24 -37.41 6.20
N ASN A 193 16.72 -36.43 6.95
CA ASN A 193 17.67 -36.63 8.04
C ASN A 193 17.00 -37.07 9.37
N GLY A 194 15.67 -37.18 9.41
CA GLY A 194 14.91 -37.57 10.59
C GLY A 194 14.84 -36.51 11.70
N THR A 195 15.24 -35.26 11.42
CA THR A 195 15.22 -34.14 12.40
C THR A 195 13.87 -33.43 12.45
N ALA A 196 13.04 -33.55 11.41
CA ALA A 196 11.71 -32.96 11.32
C ALA A 196 10.60 -34.04 11.27
N LYS A 197 9.43 -33.74 11.87
CA LYS A 197 8.27 -34.65 11.85
C LYS A 197 7.68 -34.71 10.43
N VAL A 198 7.42 -35.93 9.95
CA VAL A 198 6.79 -36.17 8.66
C VAL A 198 5.33 -35.74 8.69
N ASP A 199 4.98 -34.72 7.89
CA ASP A 199 3.60 -34.38 7.56
C ASP A 199 3.30 -34.73 6.09
N HIS A 200 2.43 -35.72 5.89
CA HIS A 200 2.05 -36.19 4.56
C HIS A 200 1.21 -35.17 3.76
N ASN A 201 0.50 -34.25 4.41
CA ASN A 201 -0.27 -33.22 3.71
C ASN A 201 0.69 -32.21 3.06
N ILE A 202 1.70 -31.76 3.81
CA ILE A 202 2.74 -30.85 3.30
C ILE A 202 3.52 -31.51 2.16
N LEU A 203 3.94 -32.76 2.32
CA LEU A 203 4.66 -33.49 1.25
C LEU A 203 3.83 -33.64 -0.02
N ARG A 204 2.51 -33.89 0.11
CA ARG A 204 1.61 -33.96 -1.04
C ARG A 204 1.50 -32.62 -1.75
N GLN A 205 1.37 -31.52 -1.00
CA GLN A 205 1.32 -30.17 -1.55
C GLN A 205 2.61 -29.80 -2.29
N ILE A 206 3.77 -30.12 -1.72
CA ILE A 206 5.08 -29.93 -2.37
C ILE A 206 5.15 -30.73 -3.67
N SER A 207 4.75 -32.00 -3.65
CA SER A 207 4.74 -32.83 -4.86
C SER A 207 3.83 -32.26 -5.95
N SER A 208 2.65 -31.74 -5.59
CA SER A 208 1.78 -31.07 -6.56
C SER A 208 2.40 -29.79 -7.10
N LEU A 209 3.10 -29.01 -6.27
CA LEU A 209 3.77 -27.78 -6.70
C LEU A 209 4.87 -28.08 -7.73
N VAL A 210 5.69 -29.11 -7.48
CA VAL A 210 6.72 -29.55 -8.44
C VAL A 210 6.08 -30.05 -9.74
N ALA A 211 4.95 -30.74 -9.66
CA ALA A 211 4.22 -31.21 -10.84
C ALA A 211 3.56 -30.08 -11.65
N THR A 212 3.26 -28.94 -11.02
CA THR A 212 2.73 -27.74 -11.71
C THR A 212 3.80 -26.90 -12.38
N LEU A 213 5.09 -27.17 -12.13
CA LEU A 213 6.14 -26.45 -12.83
C LEU A 213 6.04 -26.75 -14.34
N PRO A 214 6.03 -25.72 -15.19
CA PRO A 214 5.87 -25.91 -16.62
C PRO A 214 7.03 -26.75 -17.16
N VAL A 215 6.72 -28.00 -17.54
CA VAL A 215 7.63 -28.84 -18.32
C VAL A 215 7.38 -28.51 -19.78
N MET A 216 7.83 -27.33 -20.21
CA MET A 216 7.89 -27.02 -21.64
C MET A 216 9.13 -27.68 -22.25
N ASP A 217 9.02 -28.15 -23.50
CA ASP A 217 10.20 -28.55 -24.25
C ASP A 217 11.13 -27.33 -24.39
N ALA A 218 12.40 -27.51 -24.02
CA ALA A 218 13.36 -26.43 -23.90
C ALA A 218 13.60 -25.70 -25.23
N ASP A 219 13.39 -26.37 -26.36
CA ASP A 219 13.62 -25.77 -27.67
C ASP A 219 12.40 -25.03 -28.20
N GLN A 220 11.19 -25.58 -28.01
CA GLN A 220 9.94 -24.86 -28.34
C GLN A 220 9.80 -23.58 -27.50
N PHE A 221 10.08 -23.65 -26.19
CA PHE A 221 10.04 -22.48 -25.32
C PHE A 221 11.03 -21.39 -25.76
N LYS A 222 12.24 -21.76 -26.21
CA LYS A 222 13.23 -20.78 -26.69
C LYS A 222 12.77 -20.10 -27.97
N GLU A 223 12.12 -20.80 -28.89
CA GLU A 223 11.60 -20.19 -30.12
C GLU A 223 10.45 -19.24 -29.82
N GLU A 224 9.50 -19.64 -28.98
CA GLU A 224 8.40 -18.79 -28.53
C GLU A 224 8.93 -17.55 -27.79
N LEU A 225 9.86 -17.73 -26.84
CA LEU A 225 10.50 -16.64 -26.09
C LEU A 225 11.25 -15.66 -27.00
N LYS A 226 11.96 -16.15 -28.02
CA LYS A 226 12.65 -15.29 -28.99
C LYS A 226 11.66 -14.47 -29.81
N THR A 227 10.54 -15.07 -30.21
CA THR A 227 9.50 -14.40 -30.98
C THR A 227 8.89 -13.27 -30.16
N GLU A 228 8.46 -13.57 -28.93
CA GLU A 228 7.95 -12.57 -27.98
C GLU A 228 8.97 -11.46 -27.66
N TYR A 229 10.24 -11.83 -27.46
CA TYR A 229 11.30 -10.85 -27.21
C TYR A 229 11.49 -9.89 -28.39
N ASN A 230 11.50 -10.42 -29.62
CA ASN A 230 11.61 -9.60 -30.82
C ASN A 230 10.41 -8.66 -30.96
N ASP A 231 9.19 -9.13 -30.71
CA ASP A 231 7.97 -8.32 -30.81
C ASP A 231 7.94 -7.20 -29.76
N ALA A 232 8.34 -7.48 -28.51
CA ALA A 232 8.49 -6.49 -27.47
C ALA A 232 9.57 -5.43 -27.81
N GLN A 233 10.69 -5.86 -28.40
CA GLN A 233 11.74 -4.95 -28.86
C GLN A 233 11.27 -4.05 -30.00
N LEU A 234 10.60 -4.60 -31.02
CA LEU A 234 10.07 -3.83 -32.15
C LEU A 234 9.09 -2.77 -31.67
N THR A 235 8.19 -3.14 -30.74
CA THR A 235 7.25 -2.19 -30.11
C THR A 235 8.00 -1.09 -29.38
N THR A 236 9.03 -1.44 -28.60
CA THR A 236 9.85 -0.47 -27.87
C THR A 236 10.60 0.49 -28.80
N TYR A 237 11.19 -0.02 -29.90
CA TYR A 237 11.86 0.82 -30.89
C TYR A 237 10.89 1.79 -31.57
N LEU A 238 9.70 1.32 -31.95
CA LEU A 238 8.66 2.16 -32.55
C LEU A 238 8.23 3.26 -31.57
N THR A 239 7.95 2.92 -30.31
CA THR A 239 7.58 3.91 -29.28
C THR A 239 8.69 4.94 -29.06
N THR A 240 9.95 4.50 -29.05
CA THR A 240 11.11 5.39 -28.89
C THR A 240 11.25 6.34 -30.07
N LEU A 241 11.09 5.86 -31.31
CA LEU A 241 11.12 6.69 -32.50
C LEU A 241 9.96 7.70 -32.53
N LEU A 242 8.75 7.29 -32.14
CA LEU A 242 7.61 8.18 -32.03
C LEU A 242 7.86 9.29 -31.00
N GLY A 243 8.41 8.95 -29.82
CA GLY A 243 8.79 9.94 -28.81
C GLY A 243 9.91 10.89 -29.27
N GLN A 244 10.87 10.41 -30.06
CA GLN A 244 11.90 11.28 -30.66
C GLN A 244 11.31 12.25 -31.69
N LEU A 245 10.34 11.82 -32.49
CA LEU A 245 9.65 12.68 -33.45
C LEU A 245 8.82 13.75 -32.73
N GLU A 246 8.13 13.39 -31.65
CA GLU A 246 7.37 14.33 -30.81
C GLU A 246 8.30 15.41 -30.23
N ALA A 247 9.43 15.02 -29.63
CA ALA A 247 10.40 15.97 -29.09
C ALA A 247 10.99 16.90 -30.18
N LEU A 248 11.20 16.40 -31.41
CA LEU A 248 11.67 17.23 -32.52
C LEU A 248 10.60 18.25 -32.94
N VAL A 249 9.34 17.83 -33.00
CA VAL A 249 8.21 18.72 -33.29
C VAL A 249 8.14 19.84 -32.25
N ASP A 250 8.26 19.54 -30.97
CA ASP A 250 8.27 20.56 -29.90
C ASP A 250 9.41 21.56 -30.06
N VAL A 251 10.65 21.10 -30.27
CA VAL A 251 11.80 21.99 -30.52
C VAL A 251 11.59 22.86 -31.76
N SER A 252 10.95 22.31 -32.79
CA SER A 252 10.63 23.06 -34.01
C SER A 252 9.63 24.18 -33.74
N ILE A 253 8.62 23.94 -32.89
CA ILE A 253 7.62 24.94 -32.50
C ILE A 253 8.29 26.04 -31.67
N ASP A 254 9.11 25.67 -30.69
CA ASP A 254 9.86 26.63 -29.86
C ASP A 254 10.80 27.50 -30.69
N ALA A 255 11.52 26.90 -31.64
CA ALA A 255 12.40 27.63 -32.54
C ALA A 255 11.64 28.66 -33.40
N HIS A 256 10.44 28.30 -33.90
CA HIS A 256 9.58 29.23 -34.65
C HIS A 256 9.05 30.35 -33.75
N ALA A 257 8.70 30.06 -32.50
CA ALA A 257 8.27 31.07 -31.54
C ALA A 257 9.40 32.08 -31.26
N CYS A 258 10.61 31.62 -30.97
CA CYS A 258 11.77 32.48 -30.76
C CYS A 258 12.13 33.32 -32.00
N ALA A 259 12.08 32.73 -33.19
CA ALA A 259 12.35 33.46 -34.44
C ALA A 259 11.34 34.58 -34.72
N ASN A 260 10.07 34.39 -34.31
CA ASN A 260 9.06 35.43 -34.40
C ASN A 260 9.30 36.55 -33.37
N GLU A 261 9.61 36.23 -32.11
CA GLU A 261 9.95 37.23 -31.10
C GLU A 261 11.20 38.06 -31.47
N SER A 262 12.24 37.43 -32.03
CA SER A 262 13.43 38.14 -32.50
C SER A 262 13.12 39.09 -33.67
N GLN A 263 12.23 38.70 -34.59
CA GLN A 263 11.77 39.59 -35.66
C GLN A 263 11.00 40.81 -35.15
N TYR A 264 10.22 40.68 -34.08
CA TYR A 264 9.54 41.84 -33.46
C TYR A 264 10.54 42.78 -32.79
N SER A 265 11.54 42.24 -32.08
CA SER A 265 12.65 42.99 -31.49
C SER A 265 13.45 43.77 -32.54
N ASP A 266 13.87 43.12 -33.63
CA ASP A 266 14.66 43.74 -34.68
C ASP A 266 13.88 44.82 -35.43
N LYS A 267 12.59 44.62 -35.70
CA LYS A 267 11.72 45.64 -36.30
C LYS A 267 11.55 46.84 -35.37
N HIS A 268 11.41 46.62 -34.06
CA HIS A 268 11.32 47.70 -33.08
C HIS A 268 12.63 48.52 -32.99
N PHE A 269 13.79 47.86 -33.01
CA PHE A 269 15.09 48.53 -33.04
C PHE A 269 15.34 49.30 -34.34
N ALA A 270 14.92 48.75 -35.48
CA ALA A 270 15.02 49.42 -36.78
C ALA A 270 14.09 50.65 -36.93
N LEU A 271 12.95 50.66 -36.23
CA LEU A 271 12.01 51.80 -36.20
C LEU A 271 12.46 52.91 -35.23
N HIS A 272 13.26 52.58 -34.21
CA HIS A 272 13.85 53.53 -33.26
C HIS A 272 15.38 53.36 -33.18
N PRO A 273 16.14 53.76 -34.21
CA PRO A 273 17.60 53.69 -34.17
C PRO A 273 18.12 54.72 -33.15
N GLY A 274 18.81 54.25 -32.11
CA GLY A 274 19.52 55.13 -31.18
C GLY A 274 20.56 55.96 -31.95
N GLY A 275 20.35 57.27 -32.01
CA GLY A 275 21.25 58.20 -32.72
C GLY A 275 22.60 58.38 -32.02
N PRO A 276 23.66 58.81 -32.75
CA PRO A 276 25.00 58.96 -32.20
C PRO A 276 25.10 60.25 -31.40
N SER A 277 25.44 60.15 -30.11
CA SER A 277 25.81 61.31 -29.30
C SER A 277 27.26 61.18 -28.80
N GLY A 278 28.17 61.87 -29.51
CA GLY A 278 29.27 62.67 -28.96
C GLY A 278 30.36 61.99 -28.13
N GLU A 279 31.60 62.04 -28.65
CA GLU A 279 32.85 61.86 -27.90
C GLU A 279 32.90 62.71 -26.62
N GLY A 280 33.32 62.08 -25.52
CA GLY A 280 33.72 62.69 -24.27
C GLY A 280 34.58 61.69 -23.49
N ASP A 281 35.88 61.69 -23.77
CA ASP A 281 36.91 60.87 -23.13
C ASP A 281 37.14 61.31 -21.66
N PHE A 282 37.03 60.39 -20.70
CA PHE A 282 37.72 60.45 -19.40
C PHE A 282 37.75 59.05 -18.76
N GLY A 283 38.96 58.57 -18.49
CA GLY A 283 39.26 57.17 -18.17
C GLY A 283 38.91 56.66 -16.76
N GLY A 284 39.08 55.36 -16.59
CA GLY A 284 38.98 54.69 -15.28
C GLY A 284 38.81 53.18 -15.37
N THR A 285 39.94 52.46 -15.43
CA THR A 285 40.14 51.05 -15.04
C THR A 285 39.01 50.38 -14.22
N ARG A 286 38.58 49.17 -14.63
CA ARG A 286 38.69 47.96 -13.79
C ARG A 286 38.29 46.66 -14.51
N SER A 287 39.31 45.82 -14.66
CA SER A 287 39.35 44.35 -14.57
C SER A 287 38.02 43.60 -14.41
N LYS A 288 37.79 42.65 -15.32
CA LYS A 288 36.94 41.48 -15.11
C LYS A 288 37.39 40.72 -13.86
N GLY A 289 36.44 40.39 -12.99
CA GLY A 289 36.59 39.49 -11.86
C GLY A 289 35.44 38.48 -11.88
N PHE A 290 35.79 37.22 -12.07
CA PHE A 290 35.00 36.02 -11.85
C PHE A 290 34.21 36.08 -10.53
N MET A 291 32.96 35.62 -10.52
CA MET A 291 32.51 34.60 -9.55
C MET A 291 31.12 34.05 -9.88
N ALA A 292 30.99 32.76 -9.60
CA ALA A 292 29.82 31.94 -9.74
C ALA A 292 28.91 31.99 -8.50
N ALA A 293 27.70 31.48 -8.70
CA ALA A 293 26.81 30.84 -7.72
C ALA A 293 25.90 31.77 -6.87
N PRO A 294 24.91 31.22 -6.13
CA PRO A 294 23.68 30.63 -6.71
C PRO A 294 22.40 31.07 -5.94
N GLY A 295 21.22 30.75 -6.48
CA GLY A 295 20.04 30.43 -5.67
C GLY A 295 18.91 31.46 -5.61
N GLY A 296 17.70 30.92 -5.40
CA GLY A 296 16.61 31.63 -4.72
C GLY A 296 15.34 31.89 -5.53
N PHE A 297 14.63 30.85 -5.97
CA PHE A 297 13.19 30.98 -6.28
C PHE A 297 12.39 30.88 -4.97
N GLY A 298 12.02 32.04 -4.41
CA GLY A 298 11.04 32.18 -3.35
C GLY A 298 9.81 32.91 -3.90
N GLY A 299 8.66 32.24 -3.87
CA GLY A 299 7.44 32.71 -4.52
C GLY A 299 6.70 33.84 -3.79
N SER A 300 5.66 34.39 -4.45
CA SER A 300 4.32 34.58 -3.89
C SER A 300 3.40 35.42 -4.79
N ARG A 301 2.28 34.80 -5.17
CA ARG A 301 0.88 35.32 -5.18
C ARG A 301 0.58 36.70 -5.79
N ARG A 302 -0.32 36.71 -6.78
CA ARG A 302 -1.72 37.26 -6.76
C ARG A 302 -2.27 37.27 -8.20
N ARG A 303 -3.37 36.58 -8.50
CA ARG A 303 -4.79 36.92 -8.28
C ARG A 303 -5.30 38.04 -9.22
N GLY A 304 -6.20 37.65 -10.13
CA GLY A 304 -7.10 38.49 -10.95
C GLY A 304 -7.44 37.69 -12.22
N GLY A 305 -8.65 37.19 -12.47
CA GLY A 305 -9.97 37.74 -12.19
C GLY A 305 -10.40 38.60 -13.38
N GLY A 306 -11.28 38.09 -14.27
CA GLY A 306 -11.90 38.94 -15.29
C GLY A 306 -12.53 38.22 -16.49
N ARG A 307 -13.84 37.98 -16.37
CA ARG A 307 -14.85 37.75 -17.43
C ARG A 307 -14.62 38.54 -18.74
N HIS A 308 -14.87 37.91 -19.88
CA HIS A 308 -15.99 38.20 -20.82
C HIS A 308 -15.66 37.71 -22.24
N ARG A 309 -16.31 36.63 -22.70
CA ARG A 309 -17.42 36.63 -23.66
C ARG A 309 -17.91 35.20 -23.83
#